data_AF-A0A9D9XUL3-F1
#
_entry.id   AF-A0A9D9XUL3-F1
#
_cell.length_a   1.000
_cell.length_b   1.000
_cell.length_c   1.000
_cell.angle_alpha   90.00
_cell.angle_beta   90.00
_cell.angle_gamma   90.00
#
_symmetry.space_group_name_H-M   'P 1'
#
loop_
_entity.id
_entity.type
_entity.pdbx_description
1 polymer ?
#
loop_
_entity_poly.entity_id
_entity_poly.type
_entity_poly.pdbx_seq_one_letter_code
_entity_poly.pdbx_strand_id
1 'polypeptide(L)'
;MVDTKIDSIPACVQKLIDDGNKETPSTAPIQVDEYLYKDKKVYLAIAQCCDFFNLLYDENCKEICAPTGGFTGKGDGKCPDFEKEAKLIKTIWKEKSE
;
A
#
# COMPACT_ATOMS: atom_id res chain seq x y z
N MET A 1 -11.75 25.09 15.67
CA MET A 1 -11.73 23.62 15.55
C MET A 1 -10.76 23.34 14.43
N VAL A 2 -9.54 22.93 14.75
CA VAL A 2 -8.54 22.54 13.73
C VAL A 2 -8.31 21.07 13.97
N ASP A 3 -9.08 20.28 13.25
CA ASP A 3 -9.05 18.84 13.25
C ASP A 3 -7.62 18.37 12.95
N THR A 4 -6.99 17.80 13.96
CA THR A 4 -5.63 17.32 13.91
C THR A 4 -5.54 16.14 12.92
N LYS A 5 -5.21 16.47 11.67
CA LYS A 5 -4.32 15.73 10.76
C LYS A 5 -4.83 14.37 10.24
N ILE A 6 -5.86 14.42 9.39
CA ILE A 6 -6.11 13.47 8.28
C ILE A 6 -5.54 14.05 6.96
N ASP A 7 -4.49 14.87 7.03
CA ASP A 7 -4.04 15.73 5.91
C ASP A 7 -2.87 15.15 5.10
N SER A 8 -2.60 13.84 5.15
CA SER A 8 -1.46 13.26 4.41
C SER A 8 -1.70 11.89 3.82
N ILE A 9 -2.95 11.42 3.81
CA ILE A 9 -3.32 10.18 3.15
C ILE A 9 -4.27 10.56 2.02
N PRO A 10 -3.96 10.25 0.75
CA PRO A 10 -4.84 10.55 -0.36
C PRO A 10 -6.21 9.92 -0.12
N ALA A 11 -7.29 10.63 -0.43
CA ALA A 11 -8.65 10.11 -0.29
C ALA A 11 -8.85 8.78 -1.05
N CYS A 12 -8.09 8.56 -2.11
CA CYS A 12 -8.09 7.32 -2.87
C CYS A 12 -7.43 6.14 -2.12
N VAL A 13 -6.41 6.37 -1.27
CA VAL A 13 -5.83 5.33 -0.40
C VAL A 13 -6.83 4.97 0.69
N GLN A 14 -7.49 5.97 1.26
CA GLN A 14 -8.60 5.74 2.20
C GLN A 14 -9.70 4.91 1.55
N LYS A 15 -10.08 5.25 0.31
CA LYS A 15 -11.08 4.50 -0.45
C LYS A 15 -10.62 3.06 -0.73
N LEU A 16 -9.35 2.83 -1.02
CA LEU A 16 -8.82 1.49 -1.27
C LEU A 16 -8.94 0.57 -0.05
N ILE A 17 -8.77 1.11 1.16
CA ILE A 17 -9.02 0.40 2.42
C ILE A 17 -10.53 0.12 2.59
N ASP A 18 -11.39 1.10 2.27
CA ASP A 18 -12.84 1.03 2.45
C ASP A 18 -13.53 0.08 1.44
N ASP A 19 -13.16 0.13 0.16
CA ASP A 19 -13.69 -0.71 -0.93
C ASP A 19 -13.29 -2.17 -0.73
N GLY A 20 -12.04 -2.42 -0.35
CA GLY A 20 -11.56 -3.77 -0.07
C GLY A 20 -12.40 -4.49 1.00
N ASN A 21 -12.88 -3.75 1.99
CA ASN A 21 -13.75 -4.28 3.05
C ASN A 21 -15.19 -4.54 2.62
N LYS A 22 -15.66 -4.01 1.48
CA LYS A 22 -17.08 -4.02 1.09
C LYS A 22 -17.43 -5.02 -0.01
N GLU A 23 -16.61 -5.17 -1.05
CA GLU A 23 -17.01 -5.90 -2.27
C GLU A 23 -16.30 -7.25 -2.45
N THR A 24 -15.04 -7.36 -2.05
CA THR A 24 -14.30 -8.63 -2.00
C THR A 24 -13.26 -8.56 -0.89
N PRO A 25 -13.55 -9.11 0.32
CA PRO A 25 -12.63 -9.04 1.44
C PRO A 25 -11.26 -9.56 1.06
N SER A 26 -11.18 -10.59 0.20
CA SER A 26 -9.95 -11.21 -0.36
C SER A 26 -9.00 -10.29 -1.14
N THR A 27 -9.45 -9.09 -1.51
CA THR A 27 -8.62 -8.07 -2.20
C THR A 27 -8.30 -6.87 -1.31
N ALA A 28 -8.86 -6.80 -0.10
CA ALA A 28 -8.52 -5.76 0.86
C ALA A 28 -7.05 -5.90 1.29
N PRO A 29 -6.31 -4.78 1.38
CA PRO A 29 -5.05 -4.80 2.08
C PRO A 29 -5.28 -4.92 3.59
N ILE A 30 -4.37 -5.60 4.27
CA ILE A 30 -4.32 -5.69 5.74
C ILE A 30 -3.39 -4.65 6.35
N GLN A 31 -2.56 -4.00 5.54
CA GLN A 31 -1.64 -2.95 5.98
C GLN A 31 -1.35 -2.02 4.81
N VAL A 32 -1.28 -0.74 5.08
CA VAL A 32 -0.87 0.29 4.13
C VAL A 32 0.27 1.08 4.76
N ASP A 33 1.41 1.08 4.09
CA ASP A 33 2.62 1.75 4.51
C ASP A 33 3.00 2.86 3.54
N GLU A 34 3.41 4.01 4.06
CA GLU A 34 3.97 5.10 3.27
C GLU A 34 5.49 4.93 3.19
N TYR A 35 5.99 4.93 1.95
CA TYR A 35 7.39 4.87 1.61
C TYR A 35 7.80 6.11 0.83
N LEU A 36 9.08 6.45 0.92
CA LEU A 36 9.75 7.38 0.01
C LEU A 36 10.57 6.54 -0.97
N TYR A 37 10.20 6.56 -2.23
CA TYR A 37 10.86 5.84 -3.32
C TYR A 37 11.19 6.82 -4.44
N LYS A 38 12.47 6.94 -4.81
CA LYS A 38 12.95 7.88 -5.84
C LYS A 38 12.49 9.33 -5.59
N ASP A 39 12.61 9.79 -4.35
CA ASP A 39 12.15 11.11 -3.88
C ASP A 39 10.63 11.37 -4.04
N LYS A 40 9.85 10.31 -4.30
CA LYS A 40 8.39 10.37 -4.40
C LYS A 40 7.75 9.61 -3.25
N LYS A 41 6.62 10.13 -2.77
CA LYS A 41 5.79 9.43 -1.79
C LYS A 41 4.99 8.35 -2.51
N VAL A 42 5.09 7.14 -2.00
CA VAL A 42 4.38 5.98 -2.52
C VAL A 42 3.76 5.21 -1.36
N TYR A 43 2.68 4.49 -1.64
CA TYR A 43 1.88 3.77 -0.66
C TYR A 43 1.88 2.29 -1.00
N LEU A 44 2.51 1.48 -0.15
CA LEU A 44 2.54 0.03 -0.30
C LEU A 44 1.32 -0.56 0.40
N ALA A 45 0.43 -1.18 -0.37
CA ALA A 45 -0.72 -1.92 0.12
C ALA A 45 -0.34 -3.40 0.25
N ILE A 46 -0.25 -3.89 1.48
CA ILE A 46 0.05 -5.29 1.79
C ILE A 46 -1.24 -6.08 1.72
N ALA A 47 -1.28 -7.06 0.82
CA ALA A 47 -2.43 -7.93 0.65
C ALA A 47 -2.57 -8.91 1.83
N GLN A 48 -3.79 -9.39 2.08
CA GLN A 48 -4.07 -10.30 3.19
C GLN A 48 -3.46 -11.70 3.06
N CYS A 49 -3.19 -12.14 1.83
CA CYS A 49 -2.66 -13.46 1.56
C CYS A 49 -1.39 -13.34 0.72
N CYS A 50 -0.41 -14.15 1.07
CA CYS A 50 0.91 -14.17 0.47
C CYS A 50 0.89 -14.45 -1.05
N ASP A 51 -0.16 -15.09 -1.55
CA ASP A 51 -0.38 -15.37 -2.97
C ASP A 51 -0.77 -14.12 -3.78
N PHE A 52 -1.23 -13.05 -3.13
CA PHE A 52 -1.54 -11.79 -3.79
C PHE A 52 -0.34 -10.85 -3.82
N PHE A 53 -0.29 -10.04 -4.87
CA PHE A 53 0.73 -9.02 -5.01
C PHE A 53 0.49 -7.86 -4.04
N ASN A 54 1.56 -7.40 -3.41
CA ASN A 54 1.54 -6.18 -2.61
C ASN A 54 1.69 -5.01 -3.58
N LEU A 55 0.62 -4.23 -3.76
CA LEU A 55 0.55 -3.19 -4.77
C LEU A 55 1.13 -1.88 -4.26
N LEU A 56 2.00 -1.27 -5.07
CA LEU A 56 2.57 0.04 -4.80
C LEU A 56 1.80 1.10 -5.57
N TYR A 57 1.32 2.10 -4.84
CA TYR A 57 0.55 3.21 -5.38
C TYR A 57 1.32 4.53 -5.27
N ASP A 58 1.17 5.39 -6.28
CA ASP A 58 1.63 6.78 -6.23
C ASP A 58 0.68 7.66 -5.40
N GLU A 59 1.02 8.94 -5.18
CA GLU A 59 0.13 9.94 -4.54
C GLU A 59 -1.24 10.08 -5.23
N ASN A 60 -1.31 9.71 -6.51
CA ASN A 60 -2.54 9.70 -7.30
C ASN A 60 -3.32 8.37 -7.21
N CYS A 61 -2.92 7.45 -6.33
CA CYS A 61 -3.42 6.06 -6.26
C CYS A 61 -3.35 5.30 -7.58
N LYS A 62 -2.37 5.64 -8.40
CA LYS A 62 -2.05 4.86 -9.59
C LYS A 62 -1.13 3.72 -9.19
N GLU A 63 -1.52 2.50 -9.55
CA GLU A 63 -0.65 1.32 -9.43
C GLU A 63 0.63 1.56 -10.24
N ILE A 64 1.77 1.52 -9.56
CA ILE A 64 3.09 1.63 -10.15
C ILE A 64 3.60 0.23 -10.49
N CYS A 65 3.57 -0.68 -9.51
CA CYS A 65 4.14 -2.03 -9.59
C CYS A 65 3.78 -2.83 -8.34
N ALA A 66 4.15 -4.12 -8.33
CA ALA A 66 4.17 -4.92 -7.12
C ALA A 66 5.61 -5.31 -6.76
N PRO A 67 6.23 -4.71 -5.72
CA PRO A 67 7.60 -5.08 -5.33
C PRO A 67 7.69 -6.41 -4.58
N THR A 68 6.61 -6.84 -3.92
CA THR A 68 6.57 -8.07 -3.11
C THR A 68 5.21 -8.78 -3.22
N GLY A 69 5.10 -9.97 -2.64
CA GLY A 69 3.90 -10.80 -2.72
C GLY A 69 3.85 -11.64 -3.99
N GLY A 70 2.67 -12.20 -4.28
CA GLY A 70 2.49 -13.18 -5.34
C GLY A 70 3.02 -14.57 -4.97
N PHE A 71 2.71 -15.57 -5.79
CA PHE A 71 3.10 -16.98 -5.58
C PHE A 71 4.60 -17.19 -5.28
N THR A 72 5.47 -16.33 -5.82
CA THR A 72 6.92 -16.41 -5.63
C THR A 72 7.44 -15.51 -4.51
N GLY A 73 6.60 -14.62 -3.97
CA GLY A 73 6.96 -13.57 -3.01
C GLY A 73 7.75 -12.40 -3.61
N LYS A 74 8.14 -12.47 -4.89
CA LYS A 74 9.00 -11.48 -5.57
C LYS A 74 8.24 -10.33 -6.24
N GLY A 75 6.93 -10.26 -6.07
CA GLY A 75 6.11 -9.27 -6.76
C GLY A 75 6.03 -9.52 -8.27
N ASP A 76 5.71 -8.47 -9.03
CA ASP A 76 5.55 -8.54 -10.49
C ASP A 76 6.84 -8.24 -11.26
N GLY A 77 7.93 -7.93 -10.55
CA GLY A 77 9.26 -7.70 -11.13
C GLY A 77 9.44 -6.34 -11.83
N LYS A 78 8.43 -5.44 -11.82
CA LYS A 78 8.58 -4.09 -12.39
C LYS A 78 9.38 -3.13 -11.50
N CYS A 79 9.47 -3.40 -10.21
CA CYS A 79 10.20 -2.56 -9.24
C CYS A 79 11.27 -3.36 -8.47
N PRO A 80 12.32 -3.87 -9.15
CA PRO A 80 13.35 -4.69 -8.52
C PRO A 80 14.22 -3.92 -7.52
N ASP A 81 14.31 -2.60 -7.66
CA ASP A 81 15.11 -1.73 -6.78
C ASP A 81 14.31 -1.23 -5.57
N PHE A 82 13.02 -1.51 -5.48
CA PHE A 82 12.16 -1.00 -4.40
C PHE A 82 12.68 -1.38 -3.02
N GLU A 83 13.06 -2.64 -2.80
CA GLU A 83 13.58 -3.07 -1.49
C GLU A 83 14.89 -2.38 -1.09
N LYS A 84 15.65 -1.84 -2.06
CA LYS A 84 16.93 -1.17 -1.82
C LYS A 84 16.81 0.34 -1.69
N GLU A 85 15.96 0.96 -2.51
CA GLU A 85 15.81 2.41 -2.58
C GLU A 85 14.63 2.94 -1.75
N ALA A 86 13.57 2.14 -1.56
CA ALA A 86 12.39 2.59 -0.84
C ALA A 86 12.66 2.64 0.65
N LYS A 87 12.34 3.79 1.26
CA LYS A 87 12.48 4.01 2.69
C LYS A 87 11.11 4.08 3.33
N LEU A 88 10.82 3.18 4.25
CA LEU A 88 9.59 3.23 5.05
C LEU A 88 9.57 4.54 5.84
N ILE A 89 8.53 5.34 5.63
CA ILE A 89 8.29 6.58 6.35
C ILE A 89 7.43 6.31 7.58
N LYS A 90 6.27 5.66 7.37
CA LYS A 90 5.34 5.30 8.45
C LYS A 90 4.28 4.32 7.96
N THR A 91 3.71 3.54 8.87
CA THR A 91 2.48 2.80 8.61
C THR A 91 1.29 3.75 8.68
N ILE A 92 0.54 3.82 7.59
CA ILE A 92 -0.64 4.69 7.45
C ILE A 92 -1.84 4.05 8.10
N TRP A 93 -2.02 2.77 7.82
CA TRP A 93 -3.15 2.00 8.30
C TRP A 93 -2.74 0.53 8.43
N LYS A 94 -3.32 -0.15 9.41
CA LYS A 94 -3.14 -1.58 9.60
C LYS A 94 -4.44 -2.16 10.14
N GLU A 95 -4.90 -3.24 9.53
CA GLU A 95 -5.99 -4.03 10.04
C GLU A 95 -5.61 -4.54 11.43
N LYS A 96 -6.46 -4.25 12.41
CA LYS A 96 -6.38 -4.94 13.70
C LYS A 96 -7.09 -6.28 13.53
N SER A 97 -6.33 -7.36 13.38
CA SER A 97 -6.88 -8.68 13.71
C SER A 97 -7.16 -8.70 15.22
N GLU A 98 -8.43 -8.65 15.61
CA GLU A 98 -8.91 -9.06 16.94
C GLU A 98 -9.35 -10.53 16.89
#